data_AF-A0A7C2KTS7-F1
#
_entry.id   AF-A0A7C2KTS7-F1
#
_cell.length_a   1.000
_cell.length_b   1.000
_cell.length_c   1.000
_cell.angle_alpha   90.00
_cell.angle_beta   90.00
_cell.angle_gamma   90.00
#
_symmetry.space_group_name_H-M   'P 1'
#
loop_
_entity.id
_entity.type
_entity.pdbx_description
1 polymer ?
#
loop_
_entity_poly.entity_id
_entity_poly.type
_entity_poly.pdbx_seq_one_letter_code
_entity_poly.pdbx_strand_id
1 'polypeptide(L)'
;MESFGKYTSLRINRAWVRRGPLWQEGFHDHAIRTDEEEAIRVIEYIHDNPVRRGLCRRAEDWPWSTANAQYAGWIEHDWLW
;
A
#
# COMPACT_ATOMS: atom_id res chain seq x y z
N MET A 1 -8.80 -10.98 -2.91
CA MET A 1 -9.02 -9.68 -2.23
C MET A 1 -10.39 -9.57 -1.53
N GLU A 2 -11.42 -10.30 -1.98
CA GLU A 2 -12.79 -10.22 -1.43
C GLU A 2 -12.92 -10.44 0.09
N SER A 3 -12.16 -11.39 0.66
CA SER A 3 -12.23 -11.68 2.10
C SER A 3 -11.70 -10.56 2.97
N PHE A 4 -10.58 -9.93 2.57
CA PHE A 4 -9.99 -8.80 3.28
C PHE A 4 -10.89 -7.57 3.26
N GLY A 5 -11.42 -7.21 2.08
CA GLY A 5 -12.33 -6.07 1.94
C GLY A 5 -13.59 -6.24 2.79
N LYS A 6 -14.17 -7.45 2.81
CA LYS A 6 -15.33 -7.78 3.64
C LYS A 6 -15.01 -7.69 5.13
N TYR A 7 -13.92 -8.31 5.56
CA TYR A 7 -13.52 -8.33 6.97
C TYR A 7 -13.29 -6.91 7.52
N THR A 8 -12.50 -6.11 6.81
CA THR A 8 -12.17 -4.75 7.22
C THR A 8 -13.38 -3.82 7.17
N SER A 9 -14.24 -3.93 6.14
CA SER A 9 -15.48 -3.16 6.05
C SER A 9 -16.38 -3.38 7.26
N LEU A 10 -16.58 -4.63 7.67
CA LEU A 10 -17.42 -4.94 8.83
C LEU A 10 -16.85 -4.34 10.12
N ARG A 11 -15.53 -4.45 10.33
CA ARG A 11 -14.87 -3.92 11.53
C ARG A 11 -14.90 -2.40 11.58
N ILE A 12 -14.58 -1.73 10.47
CA ILE A 12 -14.54 -0.26 10.40
C ILE A 12 -15.94 0.32 10.51
N ASN A 13 -16.92 -0.23 9.79
CA ASN A 13 -18.32 0.21 9.89
C ASN A 13 -18.87 0.06 11.31
N ARG A 14 -18.52 -1.03 12.01
CA ARG A 14 -18.89 -1.21 13.43
C ARG A 14 -18.19 -0.20 14.33
N ALA A 15 -16.89 0.03 14.15
CA ALA A 15 -16.12 0.95 14.96
C ALA A 15 -16.58 2.41 14.80
N TRP A 16 -17.00 2.80 13.60
CA TRP A 16 -17.37 4.18 13.27
C TRP A 16 -18.88 4.40 13.18
N VAL A 17 -19.69 3.40 13.56
CA VAL A 17 -21.16 3.44 13.50
C VAL A 17 -21.66 3.85 12.11
N ARG A 18 -21.01 3.33 11.06
CA ARG A 18 -21.35 3.55 9.65
C ARG A 18 -21.99 2.31 9.04
N ARG A 19 -22.67 2.50 7.92
CA ARG A 19 -23.24 1.43 7.09
C ARG A 19 -22.96 1.71 5.62
N GLY A 20 -23.01 0.67 4.80
CA GLY A 20 -22.77 0.76 3.37
C GLY A 20 -21.35 0.35 2.95
N PRO A 21 -21.05 0.43 1.65
CA PRO A 21 -19.76 0.06 1.10
C PRO A 21 -18.68 1.00 1.64
N LEU A 22 -17.57 0.41 2.11
CA LEU A 22 -16.39 1.16 2.53
C LEU A 22 -15.34 1.21 1.43
N TRP A 23 -15.14 0.10 0.74
CA TRP A 23 -14.20 -0.03 -0.37
C TRP A 23 -14.91 0.20 -1.71
N GLN A 24 -14.17 0.69 -2.69
CA GLN A 24 -14.61 0.73 -4.08
C GLN A 24 -14.82 -0.69 -4.62
N GLU A 25 -15.68 -0.82 -5.64
CA GLU A 25 -15.88 -2.10 -6.32
C GLU A 25 -14.65 -2.46 -7.16
N GLY A 26 -14.20 -3.71 -7.04
CA GLY A 26 -12.99 -4.20 -7.70
C GLY A 26 -11.69 -3.66 -7.13
N PHE A 27 -10.58 -4.09 -7.72
CA PHE A 27 -9.24 -3.63 -7.42
C PHE A 27 -8.40 -3.61 -8.70
N HIS A 28 -7.35 -2.79 -8.70
CA HIS A 28 -6.38 -2.81 -9.79
C HIS A 28 -5.33 -3.88 -9.48
N ASP A 29 -5.19 -4.85 -10.37
CA ASP A 29 -4.17 -5.90 -10.30
C ASP A 29 -3.25 -5.75 -11.51
N HIS A 30 -1.95 -5.73 -11.26
CA HIS A 30 -0.91 -5.67 -12.28
C HIS A 30 0.18 -6.66 -11.92
N ALA A 31 0.30 -7.71 -12.74
CA ALA A 31 1.29 -8.76 -12.52
C ALA A 31 2.67 -8.31 -13.03
N ILE A 32 3.61 -8.14 -12.11
CA ILE A 32 5.03 -7.96 -12.41
C ILE A 32 5.59 -9.34 -12.79
N ARG A 33 6.07 -9.49 -14.03
CA ARG A 33 6.37 -10.83 -14.56
C ARG A 33 7.82 -11.24 -14.38
N THR A 34 8.77 -10.37 -14.71
CA THR A 34 10.20 -10.71 -14.71
C THR A 34 11.15 -9.51 -14.84
N ASP A 35 10.63 -8.30 -15.04
CA ASP A 35 11.42 -7.08 -15.20
C ASP A 35 11.74 -6.53 -13.79
N GLU A 36 13.00 -6.64 -13.37
CA GLU A 36 13.47 -6.10 -12.09
C GLU A 36 13.27 -4.58 -12.06
N GLU A 37 13.55 -3.91 -13.18
CA GLU A 37 13.32 -2.49 -13.33
C GLU A 37 11.83 -2.14 -13.23
N GLU A 38 10.91 -3.02 -13.64
CA GLU A 38 9.47 -2.87 -13.40
C GLU A 38 9.13 -2.95 -11.91
N ALA A 39 9.70 -3.92 -11.19
CA ALA A 39 9.50 -4.04 -9.75
C ALA A 39 9.99 -2.79 -9.00
N ILE A 40 11.18 -2.30 -9.33
CA ILE A 40 11.75 -1.08 -8.75
C ILE A 40 10.85 0.12 -9.02
N ARG A 41 10.42 0.32 -10.28
CA ARG A 41 9.51 1.43 -10.65
C ARG A 41 8.19 1.39 -9.87
N VAL A 42 7.62 0.20 -9.65
CA VAL A 42 6.38 0.04 -8.88
C VAL A 42 6.62 0.35 -7.40
N ILE A 43 7.74 -0.08 -6.82
CA ILE A 43 8.10 0.22 -5.43
C ILE A 43 8.29 1.73 -5.24
N GLU A 44 9.06 2.38 -6.12
CA GLU A 44 9.25 3.84 -6.11
C GLU A 44 7.91 4.57 -6.21
N TYR A 45 7.03 4.11 -7.10
CA TYR A 45 5.68 4.66 -7.22
C TYR A 45 4.89 4.56 -5.91
N ILE A 46 4.93 3.41 -5.23
CA ILE A 46 4.23 3.20 -3.96
C ILE A 46 4.81 4.12 -2.88
N HIS A 47 6.13 4.23 -2.80
CA HIS A 47 6.84 5.06 -1.83
C HIS A 47 6.58 6.55 -2.03
N ASP A 48 6.50 7.00 -3.27
CA ASP A 48 6.26 8.41 -3.62
C ASP A 48 4.78 8.81 -3.60
N ASN A 49 3.84 7.87 -3.63
CA ASN A 49 2.41 8.19 -3.68
C ASN A 49 1.94 9.13 -2.54
N PRO A 50 2.37 8.97 -1.28
CA PRO A 50 2.05 9.94 -0.21
C PRO A 50 2.54 11.37 -0.52
N VAL A 51 3.73 11.52 -1.10
CA VAL A 51 4.27 12.82 -1.52
C VAL A 51 3.46 13.40 -2.67
N ARG A 52 3.19 12.58 -3.70
CA ARG A 52 2.37 12.97 -4.87
C ARG A 52 0.94 13.38 -4.49
N ARG A 53 0.40 12.84 -3.39
CA ARG A 53 -0.91 13.18 -2.83
C ARG A 53 -0.86 14.32 -1.80
N GLY A 54 0.33 14.88 -1.53
CA GLY A 54 0.51 16.00 -0.60
C GLY A 54 0.33 15.63 0.88
N LEU A 55 0.45 14.35 1.22
CA LEU A 55 0.26 13.84 2.59
C LEU A 55 1.53 14.01 3.45
N CYS A 56 2.70 14.08 2.81
CA CYS A 56 3.99 14.34 3.45
C CYS A 56 4.94 15.09 2.49
N ARG A 57 6.05 15.62 3.01
CA ARG A 57 7.06 16.32 2.19
C ARG A 57 8.06 15.36 1.55
N ARG A 58 8.38 14.26 2.22
CA ARG A 58 9.29 13.22 1.74
C ARG A 58 8.67 11.83 1.96
N ALA A 59 9.05 10.86 1.14
CA ALA A 59 8.49 9.50 1.23
C ALA A 59 8.75 8.85 2.60
N GLU A 60 9.92 9.09 3.18
CA GLU A 60 10.35 8.52 4.45
C GLU A 60 9.57 9.10 5.64
N ASP A 61 8.96 10.28 5.49
CA ASP A 61 8.12 10.91 6.52
C ASP A 61 6.76 10.21 6.68
N TRP A 62 6.36 9.34 5.74
CA TRP A 62 5.06 8.67 5.77
C TRP A 62 5.10 7.43 6.68
N PRO A 63 4.43 7.43 7.85
CA PRO A 63 4.61 6.39 8.86
C PRO A 63 3.93 5.06 8.51
N TRP A 64 3.22 4.97 7.38
CA TRP A 64 2.49 3.77 6.96
C TRP A 64 3.01 3.20 5.64
N SER A 65 4.26 3.47 5.30
CA SER A 65 4.96 2.92 4.12
C SER A 65 6.34 2.43 4.51
N THR A 66 6.85 1.45 3.77
CA THR A 66 8.17 0.84 3.97
C THR A 66 9.31 1.74 3.51
N ALA A 67 9.02 2.89 2.88
CA ALA A 67 9.97 3.99 2.72
C ALA A 67 10.45 4.56 4.07
N ASN A 68 9.65 4.40 5.13
CA ASN A 68 10.03 4.85 6.46
C ASN A 68 11.02 3.86 7.11
N ALA A 69 12.11 4.41 7.64
CA ALA A 69 13.20 3.64 8.26
C ALA A 69 12.76 2.78 9.47
N GLN A 70 11.59 3.02 10.07
CA GLN A 70 11.07 2.17 11.14
C GLN A 70 10.78 0.73 10.68
N TYR A 71 10.61 0.52 9.37
CA TYR A 71 10.44 -0.79 8.76
C TYR A 71 11.73 -1.35 8.17
N ALA A 72 12.88 -0.69 8.36
CA ALA A 72 14.16 -1.19 7.88
C ALA A 72 14.43 -2.59 8.45
N GLY A 73 14.76 -3.54 7.57
CA GLY A 73 15.00 -4.94 7.93
C GLY A 73 13.73 -5.79 8.14
N TRP A 74 12.54 -5.24 7.95
CA TRP A 74 11.28 -6.02 7.96
C TRP A 74 10.93 -6.59 6.58
N ILE A 75 11.55 -6.02 5.54
CA ILE A 75 11.41 -6.46 4.16
C ILE A 75 12.80 -6.81 3.68
N GLU A 76 12.98 -8.07 3.29
CA GLU A 76 14.17 -8.51 2.59
C GLU A 76 14.05 -7.97 1.15
N HIS A 77 15.10 -7.37 0.61
CA HIS A 77 15.10 -6.88 -0.78
C HIS A 77 16.01 -7.71 -1.68
N ASP A 78 16.42 -8.86 -1.16
CA ASP A 78 17.26 -9.86 -1.81
C ASP A 78 16.57 -10.52 -3.01
N TRP A 79 15.24 -10.56 -3.06
CA TRP A 79 14.48 -10.98 -4.25
C TRP A 79 14.50 -9.97 -5.41
N LEU A 80 15.14 -8.81 -5.25
CA LEU A 80 15.44 -7.92 -6.37
C LEU A 80 16.75 -8.31 -7.09
N TRP A 81 17.49 -9.34 -6.65
CA TRP A 81 18.81 -9.73 -7.20
C TRP A 81 18.90 -11.20 -7.60
#